data_AF-A0A3D1TGQ7-F1
#
_entry.id   AF-A0A3D1TGQ7-F1
#
_cell.length_a   1.000
_cell.length_b   1.000
_cell.length_c   1.000
_cell.angle_alpha   90.00
_cell.angle_beta   90.00
_cell.angle_gamma   90.00
#
_symmetry.space_group_name_H-M   'P 1'
#
loop_
_entity.id
_entity.type
_entity.pdbx_description
1 polymer ?
#
loop_
_entity_poly.entity_id
_entity_poly.type
_entity_poly.pdbx_seq_one_letter_code
_entity_poly.pdbx_strand_id
1 'polypeptide(L)'
;MRRTMNLLTTHARNDTDYAIAGFDWMAPIPIDEFWEQKGPFWVDLGAGKGSFLAAAAEAFPEYRFFGVERQLSRIRKINRKLNRMSLTNVRLLRAEIYYTTRYLLPPESCDGFFLLFPDPWPKARHAKNRLVTPEFLDAMAAALKPG
;
A
#
# COMPACT_ATOMS: atom_id res chain seq x y z
N MET A 1 15.72 -10.68 -23.83
CA MET A 1 14.52 -11.55 -23.94
C MET A 1 13.56 -11.18 -22.82
N ARG A 2 12.74 -10.14 -23.04
CA ARG A 2 11.84 -9.57 -22.02
C ARG A 2 10.62 -10.48 -21.90
N ARG A 3 10.46 -11.17 -20.76
CA ARG A 3 9.20 -11.84 -20.42
C ARG A 3 8.16 -10.76 -20.18
N THR A 4 7.08 -10.80 -20.93
CA THR A 4 5.87 -10.00 -20.74
C THR A 4 5.38 -10.15 -19.30
N MET A 5 5.33 -9.02 -18.59
CA MET A 5 4.89 -8.92 -17.21
C MET A 5 3.36 -8.95 -17.21
N ASN A 6 2.77 -10.11 -16.86
CA ASN A 6 1.33 -10.21 -16.65
C ASN A 6 0.99 -9.51 -15.32
N LEU A 7 0.72 -8.21 -15.40
CA LEU A 7 0.06 -7.46 -14.34
C LEU A 7 -1.37 -7.97 -14.27
N LEU A 8 -1.66 -8.84 -13.29
CA LEU A 8 -3.00 -9.36 -13.10
C LEU A 8 -3.91 -8.21 -12.63
N THR A 9 -4.80 -7.84 -13.54
CA THR A 9 -6.08 -7.21 -13.28
C THR A 9 -6.81 -7.94 -12.16
N THR A 10 -7.81 -7.27 -11.57
CA THR A 10 -8.62 -7.53 -10.37
C THR A 10 -9.32 -8.90 -10.24
N HIS A 11 -8.85 -9.94 -10.94
CA HIS A 11 -9.41 -11.29 -10.99
C HIS A 11 -8.35 -12.35 -10.65
N ALA A 12 -7.58 -12.13 -9.58
CA ALA A 12 -6.71 -13.14 -8.99
C ALA A 12 -7.55 -14.34 -8.50
N ARG A 13 -7.53 -15.44 -9.26
CA ARG A 13 -8.21 -16.71 -8.93
C ARG A 13 -7.50 -17.52 -7.83
N ASN A 14 -6.31 -17.12 -7.36
CA ASN A 14 -5.53 -17.89 -6.38
C ASN A 14 -5.02 -17.06 -5.19
N ASP A 15 -4.95 -17.72 -4.03
CA ASP A 15 -4.73 -17.19 -2.68
C ASP A 15 -3.31 -16.61 -2.37
N THR A 16 -2.49 -16.41 -3.41
CA THR A 16 -1.07 -16.01 -3.37
C THR A 16 -0.75 -14.62 -3.96
N ASP A 17 -1.74 -13.93 -4.55
CA ASP A 17 -1.52 -12.78 -5.43
C ASP A 17 -1.45 -11.40 -4.72
N TYR A 18 -1.06 -11.38 -3.45
CA TYR A 18 -0.96 -10.13 -2.64
C TYR A 18 0.44 -9.51 -2.60
N ALA A 19 1.38 -10.14 -3.27
CA ALA A 19 2.48 -9.41 -3.86
C ALA A 19 1.97 -9.02 -5.24
N ILE A 20 2.14 -7.76 -5.65
CA ILE A 20 2.33 -7.50 -7.08
C ILE A 20 3.40 -8.51 -7.52
N ALA A 21 3.02 -9.53 -8.27
CA ALA A 21 3.91 -10.64 -8.54
C ALA A 21 4.97 -10.15 -9.54
N GLY A 22 6.25 -10.38 -9.24
CA GLY A 22 7.33 -10.21 -10.21
C GLY A 22 8.03 -8.84 -10.27
N PHE A 23 7.88 -7.97 -9.28
CA PHE A 23 8.76 -6.80 -9.14
C PHE A 23 9.99 -7.12 -8.28
N ASP A 24 11.08 -6.39 -8.52
CA ASP A 24 12.32 -6.49 -7.77
C ASP A 24 12.15 -5.85 -6.39
N TRP A 25 12.27 -6.63 -5.32
CA TRP A 25 12.21 -6.12 -3.95
C TRP A 25 13.39 -5.19 -3.61
N MET A 26 14.45 -5.21 -4.40
CA MET A 26 15.60 -4.33 -4.21
C MET A 26 15.49 -3.01 -4.99
N ALA A 27 14.36 -2.77 -5.66
CA ALA A 27 14.12 -1.56 -6.45
C ALA A 27 12.72 -0.96 -6.17
N PRO A 28 12.53 0.34 -6.47
CA PRO A 28 11.20 0.95 -6.44
C PRO A 28 10.22 0.23 -7.37
N ILE A 29 8.97 0.11 -6.93
CA ILE A 29 7.93 -0.61 -7.64
C ILE A 29 7.33 0.25 -8.77
N PRO A 30 6.93 -0.35 -9.91
CA PRO A 30 6.43 0.40 -11.06
C PRO A 30 4.95 0.80 -10.87
N ILE A 31 4.68 1.74 -9.95
CA ILE A 31 3.32 2.12 -9.54
C ILE A 31 2.42 2.56 -10.70
N ASP A 32 3.00 3.09 -11.78
CA ASP A 32 2.27 3.56 -12.95
C ASP A 32 1.69 2.43 -13.80
N GLU A 33 2.20 1.21 -13.62
CA GLU A 33 1.74 0.02 -14.34
C GLU A 33 0.59 -0.68 -13.62
N PHE A 34 0.30 -0.33 -12.36
CA PHE A 34 -0.68 -1.07 -11.56
C PHE A 34 -2.13 -0.71 -11.87
N TRP A 35 -2.37 0.48 -12.42
CA TRP A 35 -3.70 0.99 -12.77
C TRP A 35 -3.71 1.51 -14.20
N GLU A 36 -4.78 1.23 -14.93
CA GLU A 36 -5.04 1.85 -16.24
C GLU A 36 -5.39 3.33 -16.09
N GLN A 37 -6.17 3.66 -15.05
CA GLN A 37 -6.55 5.03 -14.75
C GLN A 37 -5.40 5.82 -14.13
N LYS A 38 -5.31 7.11 -14.48
CA LYS A 38 -4.48 8.08 -13.77
C LYS A 38 -5.31 8.80 -12.71
N GLY A 39 -4.63 9.43 -11.76
CA GLY A 39 -5.27 10.14 -10.65
C GLY A 39 -4.37 10.20 -9.42
N PRO A 40 -4.81 10.93 -8.37
CA PRO A 40 -4.06 11.01 -7.13
C PRO A 40 -3.76 9.63 -6.55
N PHE A 41 -2.56 9.44 -6.03
CA PHE A 41 -2.06 8.20 -5.49
C PHE A 41 -1.91 8.29 -3.99
N TRP A 42 -2.75 7.54 -3.27
CA TRP A 42 -2.79 7.54 -1.81
C TRP A 42 -2.43 6.18 -1.26
N VAL A 43 -1.67 6.16 -0.16
CA VAL A 43 -1.20 4.92 0.47
C VAL A 43 -1.78 4.79 1.87
N ASP A 44 -2.44 3.68 2.15
CA ASP A 44 -2.92 3.31 3.49
C ASP A 44 -1.90 2.39 4.18
N LEU A 45 -1.12 2.97 5.09
CA LEU A 45 -0.05 2.31 5.83
C LEU A 45 -0.63 1.58 7.04
N GLY A 46 -0.64 0.25 6.97
CA GLY A 46 -1.24 -0.57 8.03
C GLY A 46 -2.75 -0.69 7.86
N ALA A 47 -3.20 -1.01 6.63
CA ALA A 47 -4.61 -1.05 6.24
C ALA A 47 -5.51 -1.96 7.10
N GLY A 48 -4.92 -2.83 7.95
CA GLY A 48 -5.64 -3.53 9.00
C GLY A 48 -6.72 -4.47 8.46
N LYS A 49 -8.00 -4.18 8.71
CA LYS A 49 -9.13 -4.96 8.15
C LYS A 49 -9.69 -4.35 6.85
N GLY A 50 -9.08 -3.27 6.34
CA GLY A 50 -9.41 -2.58 5.09
C GLY A 50 -10.79 -1.92 5.10
N SER A 51 -11.36 -1.62 6.26
CA SER A 51 -12.63 -0.88 6.31
C SER A 51 -12.46 0.56 5.83
N PHE A 52 -11.42 1.23 6.32
CA PHE A 52 -11.07 2.57 5.86
C PHE A 52 -10.70 2.56 4.37
N LEU A 53 -9.72 1.74 3.98
CA LEU A 53 -9.29 1.61 2.58
C LEU A 53 -10.45 1.41 1.59
N ALA A 54 -11.35 0.46 1.89
CA ALA A 54 -12.46 0.17 0.99
C ALA A 54 -13.48 1.33 0.93
N ALA A 55 -13.79 1.97 2.06
CA ALA A 55 -14.69 3.10 2.09
C ALA A 55 -14.11 4.32 1.36
N ALA A 56 -12.81 4.61 1.54
CA ALA A 56 -12.13 5.69 0.83
C ALA A 56 -12.10 5.43 -0.68
N ALA A 57 -11.80 4.20 -1.09
CA ALA A 57 -11.76 3.81 -2.49
C ALA A 57 -13.14 3.86 -3.17
N GLU A 58 -14.21 3.51 -2.46
CA GLU A 58 -15.58 3.63 -2.94
C GLU A 58 -16.02 5.10 -3.07
N ALA A 59 -15.63 5.94 -2.10
CA ALA A 59 -15.98 7.37 -2.10
C ALA A 59 -15.22 8.18 -3.16
N PHE A 60 -14.00 7.77 -3.52
CA PHE A 60 -13.11 8.47 -4.46
C PHE A 60 -12.66 7.54 -5.60
N PRO A 61 -13.57 7.17 -6.52
CA PRO A 61 -13.26 6.22 -7.60
C PRO A 61 -12.15 6.70 -8.56
N GLU A 62 -11.95 8.03 -8.67
CA GLU A 62 -10.91 8.67 -9.47
C GLU A 62 -9.51 8.65 -8.82
N TYR A 63 -9.42 8.27 -7.55
CA TYR A 63 -8.17 8.14 -6.80
C TYR A 63 -7.67 6.70 -6.90
N ARG A 64 -6.34 6.55 -6.86
CA ARG A 64 -5.66 5.26 -6.79
C ARG A 64 -5.20 5.01 -5.36
N PHE A 65 -5.56 3.87 -4.81
CA PHE A 65 -5.23 3.52 -3.43
C PHE A 65 -4.30 2.33 -3.34
N PHE A 66 -3.28 2.43 -2.47
CA PHE A 66 -2.36 1.35 -2.16
C PHE A 66 -2.45 0.94 -0.70
N GLY A 67 -2.98 -0.26 -0.44
CA GLY A 67 -3.07 -0.80 0.90
C GLY A 67 -1.83 -1.61 1.27
N VAL A 68 -1.08 -1.17 2.27
CA VAL A 68 0.10 -1.89 2.78
C VAL A 68 -0.26 -2.58 4.09
N GLU A 69 -0.09 -3.90 4.16
CA GLU A 69 -0.31 -4.66 5.39
C GLU A 69 0.57 -5.92 5.45
N ARG A 70 1.24 -6.13 6.58
CA ARG A 70 2.20 -7.24 6.76
C ARG A 70 1.51 -8.60 6.97
N GLN A 71 0.35 -8.61 7.63
CA GLN A 71 -0.34 -9.85 7.98
C GLN A 71 -1.13 -10.41 6.80
N LEU A 72 -0.72 -11.58 6.30
CA LEU A 72 -1.38 -12.28 5.19
C LEU A 72 -2.88 -12.52 5.43
N SER A 73 -3.27 -12.87 6.66
CA SER A 73 -4.68 -13.12 7.00
C SER A 73 -5.55 -11.86 6.89
N ARG A 74 -4.96 -10.69 7.15
CA ARG A 74 -5.61 -9.37 7.01
C ARG A 74 -5.71 -8.96 5.56
N ILE A 75 -4.60 -8.99 4.84
CA ILE A 75 -4.54 -8.79 3.38
C ILE A 75 -5.63 -9.61 2.64
N ARG A 76 -5.77 -10.89 2.97
CA ARG A 76 -6.82 -11.77 2.39
C ARG A 76 -8.24 -11.27 2.70
N LYS A 77 -8.48 -10.76 3.91
CA LYS A 77 -9.78 -10.17 4.29
C LYS A 77 -10.05 -8.87 3.52
N ILE A 78 -9.03 -8.03 3.35
CA ILE A 78 -9.12 -6.79 2.58
C ILE A 78 -9.50 -7.13 1.14
N ASN A 79 -8.76 -8.03 0.49
CA ASN A 79 -9.04 -8.42 -0.89
C ASN A 79 -10.45 -8.96 -1.11
N ARG A 80 -10.92 -9.88 -0.24
CA ARG A 80 -12.31 -10.37 -0.33
C ARG A 80 -13.33 -9.25 -0.21
N LYS A 81 -13.07 -8.24 0.63
CA LYS A 81 -13.94 -7.06 0.76
C LYS A 81 -13.93 -6.23 -0.52
N LEU A 82 -12.74 -5.91 -1.05
CA LEU A 82 -12.57 -5.13 -2.28
C LEU A 82 -13.27 -5.82 -3.47
N ASN A 83 -13.08 -7.13 -3.63
CA ASN A 83 -13.71 -7.92 -4.69
C ASN A 83 -15.24 -7.92 -4.57
N ARG A 84 -15.79 -8.05 -3.36
CA ARG A 84 -17.24 -8.00 -3.14
C ARG A 84 -17.84 -6.63 -3.48
N MET A 85 -17.06 -5.56 -3.31
CA MET A 85 -17.45 -4.19 -3.64
C MET A 85 -17.08 -3.81 -5.09
N SER A 86 -16.51 -4.74 -5.86
CA SER A 86 -16.04 -4.51 -7.24
C SER A 86 -15.09 -3.30 -7.36
N LEU A 87 -14.29 -3.03 -6.33
CA LEU A 87 -13.37 -1.89 -6.33
C LEU A 87 -12.12 -2.21 -7.14
N THR A 88 -11.91 -1.47 -8.22
CA THR A 88 -10.80 -1.67 -9.17
C THR A 88 -9.66 -0.67 -8.97
N ASN A 89 -9.88 0.40 -8.20
CA ASN A 89 -8.94 1.47 -7.94
C ASN A 89 -8.01 1.20 -6.75
N VAL A 90 -8.06 0.00 -6.16
CA VAL A 90 -7.20 -0.41 -5.03
C VAL A 90 -6.21 -1.49 -5.45
N ARG A 91 -4.97 -1.40 -4.96
CA ARG A 91 -3.98 -2.49 -5.01
C ARG A 91 -3.44 -2.74 -3.61
N LEU A 92 -3.04 -3.98 -3.34
CA LEU A 92 -2.56 -4.41 -2.04
C LEU A 92 -1.11 -4.87 -2.12
N LEU A 93 -0.34 -4.54 -1.09
CA LEU A 93 1.02 -5.03 -0.90
C LEU A 93 1.17 -5.66 0.47
N ARG A 94 1.59 -6.92 0.48
CA ARG A 94 2.03 -7.58 1.71
C ARG A 94 3.49 -7.26 2.03
N ALA A 95 3.72 -6.18 2.77
CA ALA A 95 5.06 -5.76 3.18
C ALA A 95 5.06 -5.08 4.57
N GLU A 96 6.26 -4.86 5.09
CA GLU A 96 6.49 -4.01 6.26
C GLU A 96 6.42 -2.53 5.84
N ILE A 97 5.84 -1.68 6.69
CA ILE A 97 5.48 -0.29 6.36
C ILE A 97 6.74 0.54 6.12
N TYR A 98 7.71 0.52 7.03
CA TYR A 98 8.92 1.32 6.90
C TYR A 98 9.75 0.89 5.69
N TYR A 99 9.89 -0.42 5.46
CA TYR A 99 10.54 -0.93 4.26
C TYR A 99 9.86 -0.44 2.97
N THR A 100 8.52 -0.45 2.96
CA THR A 100 7.75 0.02 1.80
C THR A 100 8.00 1.50 1.53
N THR A 101 7.87 2.35 2.55
CA THR A 101 8.07 3.80 2.39
C THR A 101 9.51 4.15 2.06
N ARG A 102 10.48 3.39 2.58
CA ARG A 102 11.91 3.70 2.42
C ARG A 102 12.49 3.22 1.08
N TYR A 103 12.04 2.07 0.58
CA TYR A 103 12.72 1.40 -0.53
C TYR A 103 11.82 1.07 -1.73
N LEU A 104 10.53 0.84 -1.49
CA LEU A 104 9.63 0.35 -2.55
C LEU A 104 8.83 1.45 -3.23
N LEU A 105 8.46 2.50 -2.51
CA LEU A 105 7.78 3.63 -3.14
C LEU A 105 8.81 4.46 -3.92
N PRO A 106 8.55 4.78 -5.20
CA PRO A 106 9.38 5.72 -5.93
C PRO A 106 9.37 7.10 -5.23
N PRO A 107 10.45 7.88 -5.32
CA PRO A 107 10.47 9.22 -4.78
C PRO A 107 9.41 10.10 -5.46
N GLU A 108 8.86 11.06 -4.71
CA GLU A 108 7.89 12.06 -5.22
C GLU A 108 6.70 11.46 -6.00
N SER A 109 6.21 10.31 -5.54
CA SER A 109 5.23 9.52 -6.28
C SER A 109 3.84 9.53 -5.66
N CYS A 110 3.78 9.70 -4.33
CA CYS A 110 2.55 9.68 -3.54
C CYS A 110 1.97 11.09 -3.38
N ASP A 111 0.66 11.20 -3.51
CA ASP A 111 -0.09 12.42 -3.21
C ASP A 111 -0.51 12.48 -1.73
N GLY A 112 -0.48 11.35 -1.02
CA GLY A 112 -0.80 11.32 0.41
C GLY A 112 -0.63 9.96 1.07
N PHE A 113 -0.53 10.00 2.39
CA PHE A 113 -0.47 8.82 3.25
C PHE A 113 -1.59 8.86 4.28
N PHE A 114 -2.20 7.70 4.53
CA PHE A 114 -3.00 7.46 5.71
C PHE A 114 -2.21 6.57 6.67
N LEU A 115 -2.01 7.04 7.89
CA LEU A 115 -1.47 6.26 9.00
C LEU A 115 -2.45 6.33 10.16
N LEU A 116 -3.34 5.34 10.24
CA LEU A 116 -4.45 5.35 11.18
C LEU A 116 -4.18 4.39 12.34
N PHE A 117 -4.20 4.94 13.57
CA PHE A 117 -4.09 4.19 14.82
C PHE A 117 -2.86 3.26 14.90
N PRO A 118 -1.63 3.73 14.64
CA PRO A 118 -0.44 2.93 14.90
C PRO A 118 -0.34 2.58 16.38
N ASP A 119 0.28 1.44 16.70
CA ASP A 119 0.42 0.98 18.09
C ASP A 119 1.07 2.07 18.96
N PRO A 120 0.41 2.56 20.03
CA PRO A 120 0.84 3.76 20.74
C PRO A 120 2.08 3.55 21.63
N TRP A 121 2.35 2.30 22.03
CA TRP A 121 3.44 1.91 22.93
C TRP A 121 3.65 2.92 24.10
N PRO A 122 2.72 2.99 25.06
CA PRO A 122 2.69 4.07 26.06
C PRO A 122 3.85 4.02 27.06
N LYS A 123 4.41 2.83 27.32
CA LYS A 123 5.51 2.67 28.29
C LYS A 123 6.83 3.19 27.69
N ALA A 124 7.59 3.98 28.44
CA ALA A 124 8.86 4.58 27.99
C ALA A 124 9.84 3.55 27.40
N ARG A 125 10.00 2.38 28.04
CA ARG A 125 10.84 1.28 27.55
C ARG A 125 10.43 0.71 26.18
N HIS A 126 9.22 1.00 25.70
CA HIS A 126 8.71 0.58 24.39
C HIS A 126 8.75 1.72 23.35
N ALA A 127 9.33 2.89 23.66
CA ALA A 127 9.40 4.01 22.71
C ALA A 127 10.02 3.61 21.36
N LYS A 128 11.04 2.73 21.38
CA LYS A 128 11.68 2.16 20.18
C LYS A 128 10.77 1.30 19.29
N ASN A 129 9.60 0.91 19.78
CA ASN A 129 8.62 0.13 19.00
C ASN A 129 7.60 1.04 18.29
N ARG A 130 7.61 2.35 18.57
CA ARG A 130 6.73 3.30 17.89
C ARG A 130 7.17 3.40 16.44
N LEU A 131 6.20 3.31 15.54
CA LEU A 131 6.43 3.43 14.11
C LEU A 131 6.84 4.86 13.73
N VAL A 132 6.24 5.87 14.37
CA VAL A 132 6.49 7.27 14.06
C VAL A 132 7.81 7.70 14.70
N THR A 133 8.87 7.63 13.92
CA THR A 133 10.22 8.15 14.23
C THR A 133 10.63 9.18 13.17
N PRO A 134 11.65 10.02 13.43
CA PRO A 134 12.17 10.93 12.42
C PRO A 134 12.53 10.23 11.10
N GLU A 135 13.21 9.08 11.17
CA GLU A 135 13.63 8.33 9.98
C GLU A 135 12.45 7.80 9.17
N PHE A 136 11.37 7.40 9.85
CA PHE A 136 10.13 7.00 9.21
C PHE A 136 9.46 8.20 8.52
N LEU A 137 9.42 9.36 9.17
CA LEU A 137 8.88 10.59 8.57
C LEU A 137 9.71 11.03 7.36
N ASP A 138 11.04 10.95 7.42
CA ASP A 138 11.93 11.25 6.30
C ASP A 138 11.68 10.30 5.11
N ALA A 139 11.45 9.01 5.39
CA ALA A 139 11.10 8.05 4.35
C ALA A 139 9.74 8.37 3.70
N MET A 140 8.73 8.76 4.49
CA MET A 140 7.44 9.21 3.94
C MET A 140 7.60 10.48 3.11
N ALA A 141 8.35 11.47 3.62
CA ALA A 141 8.58 12.75 2.94
C ALA A 141 9.26 12.55 1.58
N ALA A 142 10.26 11.67 1.50
CA ALA A 142 10.94 11.36 0.23
C ALA A 142 10.01 10.75 -0.83
N ALA A 143 8.98 10.01 -0.41
CA ALA A 143 7.99 9.40 -1.30
C ALA A 143 6.83 10.33 -1.67
N LEU A 144 6.58 11.40 -0.88
CA LEU A 144 5.55 12.39 -1.16
C LEU A 144 5.97 13.34 -2.27
N LYS A 145 5.02 13.72 -3.12
CA LYS A 145 5.19 14.87 -4.02
C LYS A 145 5.35 16.15 -3.20
N PRO A 146 6.14 17.14 -3.68
CA PRO A 146 6.19 18.45 -3.06
C PRO A 146 4.80 19.12 -3.04
N GLY A 147 4.39 19.67 -1.89
CA GLY A 147 3.10 20.34 -1.69
C GLY A 147 2.63 20.26 -0.25
#